data_AF-A0A6T7QAA2-F1
#
_entry.id   AF-A0A6T7QAA2-F1
#
_cell.length_a   1.000
_cell.length_b   1.000
_cell.length_c   1.000
_cell.angle_alpha   90.00
_cell.angle_beta   90.00
_cell.angle_gamma   90.00
#
_symmetry.space_group_name_H-M   'P 1'
#
loop_
_entity.id
_entity.type
_entity.pdbx_description
1 polymer ?
#
loop_
_entity_poly.entity_id
_entity_poly.type
_entity_poly.pdbx_seq_one_letter_code
_entity_poly.pdbx_strand_id
1 'polypeptide(L)'
;RAALASFTKDEGRLFATFAAAKQALLAFYPGEGKRVDSWEGKRVRPTAAGGWWSDINPAAQHLARERVLASTDGAEAWDALASTARAFPVHLWVADQPGTVCAWEGEGGIDDMKARLPGCAVRKFEGAAHSIHNTAQPEFMTELVAVITTAAKTAAA
;
A
#
# COMPACT_ATOMS: atom_id res chain seq x y z
N ARG A 1 10.32 21.41 -1.78
CA ARG A 1 9.67 22.28 -2.79
C ARG A 1 10.64 22.75 -3.90
N ALA A 2 11.82 23.32 -3.62
CA ALA A 2 12.76 23.73 -4.67
C ALA A 2 13.25 22.57 -5.57
N ALA A 3 13.57 21.42 -4.96
CA ALA A 3 13.98 20.22 -5.70
C ALA A 3 12.83 19.52 -6.46
N LEU A 4 11.58 19.87 -6.15
CA LEU A 4 10.38 19.42 -6.88
C LEU A 4 10.02 20.37 -8.03
N ALA A 5 10.30 21.66 -7.89
CA ALA A 5 10.14 22.63 -8.96
C ALA A 5 11.15 22.40 -10.11
N SER A 6 12.30 21.79 -9.84
CA SER A 6 13.24 21.33 -10.87
C SER A 6 12.77 20.10 -11.64
N PHE A 7 11.66 19.48 -11.22
CA PHE A 7 11.18 18.21 -11.77
C PHE A 7 9.96 18.33 -12.68
N THR A 8 9.38 19.52 -12.82
CA THR A 8 8.10 19.78 -13.48
C THR A 8 8.19 20.73 -14.67
N LYS A 9 9.37 21.02 -15.21
CA LYS A 9 9.48 21.78 -16.47
C LYS A 9 9.29 20.85 -17.66
N ASP A 10 8.59 21.35 -18.67
CA ASP A 10 7.93 20.65 -19.80
C ASP A 10 8.82 19.82 -20.76
N GLU A 11 10.07 19.56 -20.39
CA GLU A 11 10.97 18.61 -21.06
C GLU A 11 11.32 17.51 -20.05
N GLY A 12 10.64 16.37 -20.15
CA GLY A 12 10.84 15.24 -19.24
C GLY A 12 12.29 14.77 -19.16
N ARG A 13 13.01 15.26 -18.13
CA ARG A 13 14.27 14.78 -17.53
C ARG A 13 15.15 13.87 -18.41
N LEU A 14 15.92 14.47 -19.31
CA LEU A 14 17.08 13.80 -19.89
C LEU A 14 18.31 14.12 -19.03
N PHE A 15 18.80 13.15 -18.25
CA PHE A 15 20.14 13.25 -17.68
C PHE A 15 21.15 12.90 -18.78
N ALA A 16 22.20 13.69 -18.94
CA ALA A 16 23.24 13.42 -19.92
C ALA A 16 23.98 12.09 -19.66
N THR A 17 23.99 11.61 -18.40
CA THR A 17 24.59 10.34 -18.00
C THR A 17 23.79 9.67 -16.88
N PHE A 18 23.92 8.35 -16.77
CA PHE A 18 23.35 7.59 -15.65
C PHE A 18 23.96 8.00 -14.30
N ALA A 19 25.26 8.34 -14.25
CA ALA A 19 25.91 8.85 -13.05
C ALA A 19 25.25 10.13 -12.52
N ALA A 20 24.92 11.08 -13.42
CA ALA A 20 24.19 12.29 -13.05
C ALA A 20 22.76 11.99 -12.56
N ALA A 21 22.07 11.05 -13.23
CA ALA A 21 20.75 10.57 -12.79
C ALA A 21 20.82 9.95 -11.38
N LYS A 22 21.80 9.08 -11.14
CA LYS A 22 22.01 8.39 -9.86
C LYS A 22 22.27 9.38 -8.73
N GLN A 23 23.17 10.35 -8.94
CA GLN A 23 23.47 11.36 -7.93
C GLN A 23 22.22 12.18 -7.56
N ALA A 24 21.43 12.59 -8.57
CA ALA A 24 20.20 13.32 -8.34
C ALA A 24 19.14 12.47 -7.59
N LEU A 25 19.02 11.18 -7.92
CA LEU A 25 18.07 10.27 -7.27
C LEU A 25 18.48 9.95 -5.83
N LEU A 26 19.77 9.71 -5.55
CA LEU A 26 20.26 9.37 -4.20
C LEU A 26 19.98 10.45 -3.15
N ALA A 27 19.86 11.72 -3.55
CA ALA A 27 19.46 12.80 -2.65
C ALA A 27 18.05 12.60 -2.04
N PHE A 28 17.18 11.85 -2.72
CA PHE A 28 15.84 11.52 -2.25
C PHE A 28 15.75 10.10 -1.64
N TYR A 29 16.78 9.28 -1.84
CA TYR A 29 16.81 7.86 -1.49
C TYR A 29 18.15 7.48 -0.83
N PRO A 30 18.47 8.06 0.34
CA PRO A 30 19.72 7.76 1.03
C PRO A 30 19.78 6.27 1.38
N GLY A 31 20.89 5.61 1.01
CA GLY A 31 21.11 4.17 1.25
C GLY A 31 20.57 3.22 0.18
N GLU A 32 19.77 3.70 -0.78
CA GLU A 32 19.11 2.86 -1.80
C GLU A 32 19.92 2.75 -3.11
N GLY A 33 21.25 2.83 -3.03
CA GLY A 33 22.12 2.83 -4.22
C GLY A 33 21.91 1.64 -5.15
N LYS A 34 21.74 0.43 -4.59
CA LYS A 34 21.46 -0.78 -5.37
C LYS A 34 20.14 -0.72 -6.14
N ARG A 35 19.13 -0.06 -5.58
CA ARG A 35 17.83 0.14 -6.24
C ARG A 35 17.93 1.18 -7.34
N VAL A 36 18.73 2.24 -7.15
CA VAL A 36 18.99 3.20 -8.22
C VAL A 36 19.81 2.55 -9.33
N ASP A 37 20.80 1.71 -9.01
CA ASP A 37 21.64 1.02 -10.00
C ASP A 37 20.87 0.05 -10.88
N SER A 38 19.84 -0.63 -10.35
CA SER A 38 19.03 -1.56 -11.15
C SER A 38 18.25 -0.89 -12.30
N TRP A 39 18.23 0.45 -12.32
CA TRP A 39 17.58 1.27 -13.33
C TRP A 39 18.43 1.47 -14.59
N GLU A 40 19.71 1.13 -14.55
CA GLU A 40 20.59 1.17 -15.71
C GLU A 40 20.27 0.00 -16.65
N GLY A 41 19.47 0.28 -17.69
CA GLY A 41 19.10 -0.71 -18.71
C GLY A 41 18.05 -1.75 -18.27
N LYS A 42 17.65 -1.78 -16.99
CA LYS A 42 16.59 -2.65 -16.44
C LYS A 42 15.74 -1.86 -15.42
N ARG A 43 14.73 -2.48 -14.82
CA ARG A 43 13.96 -1.95 -13.66
C ARG A 43 13.65 -3.04 -12.64
N VAL A 44 14.51 -4.06 -12.60
CA VAL A 44 14.35 -5.22 -11.75
C VAL A 44 15.69 -5.62 -11.16
N ARG A 45 15.68 -6.11 -9.92
CA ARG A 45 16.87 -6.65 -9.24
C ARG A 45 16.53 -7.96 -8.51
N PRO A 46 17.47 -8.90 -8.37
CA PRO A 46 17.23 -10.12 -7.63
C PRO A 46 16.98 -9.85 -6.14
N THR A 47 16.16 -10.66 -5.51
CA THR A 47 15.98 -10.69 -4.04
C THR A 47 16.96 -11.69 -3.42
N ALA A 48 17.31 -11.51 -2.14
CA ALA A 48 18.18 -12.44 -1.42
C ALA A 48 17.58 -13.85 -1.28
N ALA A 49 16.25 -13.96 -1.34
CA ALA A 49 15.51 -15.21 -1.19
C ALA A 49 15.19 -15.91 -2.53
N GLY A 50 15.81 -15.49 -3.64
CA GLY A 50 15.64 -16.16 -4.93
C GLY A 50 14.44 -15.70 -5.78
N GLY A 51 14.13 -14.40 -5.76
CA GLY A 51 13.09 -13.78 -6.62
C GLY A 51 13.57 -12.51 -7.30
N TRP A 52 12.63 -11.67 -7.77
CA TRP A 52 12.93 -10.36 -8.35
C TRP A 52 12.09 -9.26 -7.70
N TRP A 53 12.71 -8.13 -7.40
CA TRP A 53 12.04 -6.87 -7.11
C TRP A 53 11.81 -6.10 -8.40
N SER A 54 10.61 -5.53 -8.57
CA SER A 54 10.35 -4.46 -9.53
C SER A 54 10.66 -3.14 -8.85
N ASP A 55 11.76 -2.50 -9.23
CA ASP A 55 12.15 -1.24 -8.65
C ASP A 55 11.39 -0.12 -9.35
N ILE A 56 10.36 0.42 -8.70
CA ILE A 56 9.60 1.60 -9.18
C ILE A 56 10.52 2.82 -9.24
N ASN A 57 10.28 3.73 -10.20
CA ASN A 57 11.02 4.98 -10.32
C ASN A 57 11.00 5.69 -8.99
N PRO A 58 12.16 5.94 -8.36
CA PRO A 58 12.15 6.62 -7.09
C PRO A 58 11.40 7.97 -7.23
N ALA A 59 11.65 8.78 -8.26
CA ALA A 59 10.90 10.01 -8.46
C ALA A 59 9.38 9.82 -8.68
N ALA A 60 8.95 8.74 -9.35
CA ALA A 60 7.52 8.45 -9.48
C ALA A 60 6.92 8.02 -8.13
N GLN A 61 7.65 7.24 -7.34
CA GLN A 61 7.22 6.86 -6.00
C GLN A 61 7.14 8.08 -5.08
N HIS A 62 8.09 9.01 -5.17
CA HIS A 62 8.04 10.26 -4.42
C HIS A 62 6.82 11.09 -4.83
N LEU A 63 6.62 11.30 -6.13
CA LEU A 63 5.47 12.04 -6.63
C LEU A 63 4.14 11.38 -6.22
N ALA A 64 4.05 10.05 -6.30
CA ALA A 64 2.90 9.31 -5.82
C ALA A 64 2.68 9.55 -4.32
N ARG A 65 3.74 9.46 -3.50
CA ARG A 65 3.65 9.76 -2.06
C ARG A 65 3.17 11.18 -1.78
N GLU A 66 3.64 12.17 -2.53
CA GLU A 66 3.29 13.57 -2.29
C GLU A 66 1.93 13.99 -2.85
N ARG A 67 1.48 13.38 -3.95
CA ARG A 67 0.33 13.87 -4.72
C ARG A 67 -0.86 12.92 -4.77
N VAL A 68 -0.62 11.63 -4.54
CA VAL A 68 -1.64 10.58 -4.67
C VAL A 68 -1.90 9.93 -3.32
N LEU A 69 -0.83 9.58 -2.59
CA LEU A 69 -0.93 8.85 -1.32
C LEU A 69 -0.91 9.77 -0.09
N ALA A 70 -0.56 11.05 -0.24
CA ALA A 70 -0.74 12.08 0.79
C ALA A 70 -2.14 12.70 0.64
N SER A 71 -3.16 11.86 0.73
CA SER A 71 -4.56 12.25 0.64
C SER A 71 -5.32 11.82 1.89
N THR A 72 -6.48 12.43 2.09
CA THR A 72 -7.47 12.07 3.11
C THR A 72 -8.44 11.01 2.62
N ASP A 73 -8.25 10.48 1.41
CA ASP A 73 -9.17 9.54 0.74
C ASP A 73 -9.55 8.35 1.61
N GLY A 74 -8.61 7.83 2.41
CA GLY A 74 -8.89 6.75 3.34
C GLY A 74 -9.91 7.14 4.40
N ALA A 75 -9.69 8.27 5.08
CA ALA A 75 -10.62 8.78 6.10
C ALA A 75 -11.98 9.15 5.48
N GLU A 76 -11.98 9.81 4.33
CA GLU A 76 -13.20 10.18 3.60
C GLU A 76 -14.00 8.95 3.15
N ALA A 77 -13.33 7.89 2.67
CA ALA A 77 -13.98 6.63 2.31
C ALA A 77 -14.62 5.97 3.54
N TRP A 78 -13.98 6.03 4.71
CA TRP A 78 -14.57 5.53 5.95
C TRP A 78 -15.78 6.31 6.38
N ASP A 79 -15.76 7.65 6.27
CA ASP A 79 -16.91 8.50 6.57
C ASP A 79 -18.08 8.25 5.61
N ALA A 80 -17.80 8.05 4.32
CA ALA A 80 -18.82 7.66 3.34
C ALA A 80 -19.43 6.28 3.67
N LEU A 81 -18.59 5.32 4.06
CA LEU A 81 -19.04 4.00 4.50
C LEU A 81 -19.87 4.06 5.80
N ALA A 82 -19.50 4.92 6.75
CA ALA A 82 -20.16 5.08 8.03
C ALA A 82 -21.51 5.80 7.92
N SER A 83 -21.61 6.79 7.04
CA SER A 83 -22.84 7.56 6.81
C SER A 83 -23.91 6.82 6.01
N THR A 84 -23.55 5.70 5.37
CA THR A 84 -24.50 4.90 4.60
C THR A 84 -25.19 3.87 5.49
N ALA A 85 -26.53 3.84 5.48
CA ALA A 85 -27.29 2.73 6.03
C ALA A 85 -27.00 1.47 5.18
N ARG A 86 -26.30 0.49 5.77
CA ARG A 86 -25.86 -0.72 5.06
C ARG A 86 -26.70 -1.92 5.46
N ALA A 87 -27.09 -2.69 4.46
CA ALA A 87 -27.80 -3.95 4.63
C ALA A 87 -26.85 -5.14 4.88
N PHE A 88 -25.54 -4.93 4.87
CA PHE A 88 -24.55 -5.99 4.99
C PHE A 88 -23.41 -5.62 5.96
N PRO A 89 -22.82 -6.61 6.65
CA PRO A 89 -21.67 -6.40 7.52
C PRO A 89 -20.41 -6.06 6.71
N VAL A 90 -19.54 -5.23 7.29
CA VAL A 90 -18.24 -4.88 6.70
C VAL A 90 -17.14 -5.67 7.40
N HIS A 91 -16.34 -6.38 6.61
CA HIS A 91 -15.19 -7.13 7.10
C HIS A 91 -13.90 -6.49 6.57
N LEU A 92 -12.99 -6.11 7.48
CA LEU A 92 -11.64 -5.67 7.12
C LEU A 92 -10.66 -6.78 7.49
N TRP A 93 -9.89 -7.24 6.51
CA TRP A 93 -8.86 -8.25 6.72
C TRP A 93 -7.48 -7.66 6.47
N VAL A 94 -6.59 -7.85 7.42
CA VAL A 94 -5.29 -7.18 7.43
C VAL A 94 -4.19 -8.09 7.96
N ALA A 95 -2.98 -7.95 7.42
CA ALA A 95 -1.79 -8.61 7.98
C ALA A 95 -1.41 -7.97 9.33
N ASP A 96 -0.70 -8.71 10.19
CA ASP A 96 -0.06 -8.09 11.35
C ASP A 96 1.16 -7.23 10.95
N GLN A 97 1.68 -6.42 11.87
CA GLN A 97 2.97 -5.75 11.67
C GLN A 97 4.11 -6.79 11.63
N PRO A 98 5.13 -6.61 10.78
CA PRO A 98 5.34 -5.53 9.82
C PRO A 98 4.74 -5.83 8.42
N GLY A 99 3.92 -6.87 8.28
CA GLY A 99 3.39 -7.34 6.99
C GLY A 99 2.32 -6.42 6.39
N THR A 100 1.60 -5.65 7.19
CA THR A 100 0.65 -4.66 6.69
C THR A 100 1.32 -3.39 6.16
N VAL A 101 0.72 -2.78 5.15
CA VAL A 101 1.06 -1.42 4.67
C VAL A 101 0.08 -0.36 5.19
N CYS A 102 -0.96 -0.79 5.92
CA CYS A 102 -1.92 0.10 6.56
C CYS A 102 -1.38 0.52 7.93
N ALA A 103 -1.54 1.79 8.27
CA ALA A 103 -1.29 2.26 9.63
C ALA A 103 -2.37 1.68 10.57
N TRP A 104 -1.95 1.24 11.76
CA TRP A 104 -2.90 0.84 12.81
C TRP A 104 -3.51 2.06 13.48
N GLU A 105 -2.65 2.98 13.91
CA GLU A 105 -3.02 4.21 14.60
C GLU A 105 -3.01 5.42 13.65
N GLY A 106 -3.55 6.55 14.13
CA GLY A 106 -3.61 7.82 13.40
C GLY A 106 -4.85 7.98 12.52
N GLU A 107 -5.04 9.19 12.00
CA GLU A 107 -6.15 9.53 11.11
C GLU A 107 -6.11 8.68 9.84
N GLY A 108 -7.24 8.03 9.51
CA GLY A 108 -7.34 7.06 8.41
C GLY A 108 -6.72 5.68 8.70
N GLY A 109 -6.12 5.48 9.88
CA GLY A 109 -5.63 4.19 10.35
C GLY A 109 -6.76 3.21 10.70
N ILE A 110 -6.40 1.96 10.97
CA ILE A 110 -7.35 0.88 11.27
C ILE A 110 -8.16 1.18 12.54
N ASP A 111 -7.55 1.74 13.57
CA ASP A 111 -8.26 2.08 14.81
C ASP A 111 -9.18 3.29 14.66
N ASP A 112 -8.78 4.29 13.86
CA ASP A 112 -9.66 5.40 13.47
C ASP A 112 -10.86 4.88 12.66
N MET A 113 -10.62 3.97 11.71
CA MET A 113 -11.70 3.29 11.00
C MET A 113 -12.65 2.56 11.95
N LYS A 114 -12.14 1.78 12.91
CA LYS A 114 -12.98 1.06 13.88
C LYS A 114 -13.84 2.00 14.71
N ALA A 115 -13.31 3.18 15.07
CA ALA A 115 -14.05 4.20 15.78
C ALA A 115 -15.18 4.80 14.92
N ARG A 116 -14.91 5.10 13.65
CA ARG A 116 -15.90 5.60 12.68
C ARG A 116 -16.92 4.55 12.26
N LEU A 117 -16.51 3.28 12.28
CA LEU A 117 -17.29 2.14 11.81
C LEU A 117 -17.38 1.01 12.84
N PRO A 118 -18.10 1.19 13.96
CA PRO A 118 -18.11 0.21 15.05
C PRO A 118 -18.62 -1.19 14.67
N GLY A 119 -19.45 -1.28 13.63
CA GLY A 119 -19.95 -2.55 13.09
C GLY A 119 -18.98 -3.28 12.16
N CYS A 120 -17.78 -2.75 11.94
CA CYS A 120 -16.76 -3.41 11.11
C CYS A 120 -16.06 -4.53 11.90
N ALA A 121 -16.08 -5.74 11.35
CA ALA A 121 -15.31 -6.86 11.87
C ALA A 121 -13.89 -6.83 11.30
N VAL A 122 -12.91 -6.52 12.15
CA VAL A 122 -11.49 -6.51 11.77
C VAL A 122 -10.86 -7.85 12.10
N ARG A 123 -10.32 -8.55 11.10
CA ARG A 123 -9.53 -9.77 11.26
C ARG A 123 -8.08 -9.50 10.95
N LYS A 124 -7.22 -9.80 11.92
CA LYS A 124 -5.77 -9.75 11.77
C LYS A 124 -5.23 -11.15 11.44
N PHE A 125 -4.32 -11.23 10.49
CA PHE A 125 -3.63 -12.45 10.07
C PHE A 125 -2.18 -12.38 10.58
N GLU A 126 -1.90 -13.09 11.68
CA GLU A 126 -0.62 -13.04 12.38
C GLU A 126 0.52 -13.61 11.51
N GLY A 127 1.64 -12.88 11.41
CA GLY A 127 2.80 -13.31 10.62
C GLY A 127 2.61 -13.31 9.10
N ALA A 128 1.45 -12.91 8.59
CA ALA A 128 1.20 -12.78 7.16
C ALA A 128 1.93 -11.57 6.57
N ALA A 129 2.25 -11.62 5.27
CA ALA A 129 2.74 -10.45 4.52
C ALA A 129 1.55 -9.68 3.90
N HIS A 130 1.84 -8.56 3.25
CA HIS A 130 0.85 -7.67 2.64
C HIS A 130 -0.19 -8.42 1.78
N SER A 131 0.27 -9.40 1.00
CA SER A 131 -0.60 -10.32 0.27
C SER A 131 -1.06 -11.47 1.20
N ILE A 132 -2.00 -11.20 2.10
CA ILE A 132 -2.51 -12.19 3.08
C ILE A 132 -3.08 -13.45 2.41
N HIS A 133 -3.71 -13.30 1.25
CA HIS A 133 -4.26 -14.42 0.47
C HIS A 133 -3.18 -15.36 -0.09
N ASN A 134 -1.93 -14.90 -0.19
CA ASN A 134 -0.80 -15.70 -0.64
C ASN A 134 0.02 -16.25 0.53
N THR A 135 0.12 -15.49 1.63
CA THR A 135 1.03 -15.81 2.75
C THR A 135 0.35 -16.47 3.94
N ALA A 136 -0.95 -16.29 4.10
CA ALA A 136 -1.78 -16.96 5.10
C ALA A 136 -2.97 -17.67 4.41
N GLN A 137 -2.73 -18.26 3.23
CA GLN A 137 -3.77 -18.80 2.36
C GLN A 137 -4.75 -19.75 3.07
N PRO A 138 -4.31 -20.74 3.89
CA PRO A 138 -5.25 -21.64 4.56
C PRO A 138 -6.23 -20.89 5.48
N GLU A 139 -5.70 -20.01 6.32
CA GLU A 139 -6.51 -19.20 7.25
C GLU A 139 -7.44 -18.25 6.49
N PHE A 140 -6.91 -17.56 5.46
CA PHE A 140 -7.67 -16.66 4.60
C PHE A 140 -8.88 -17.36 3.98
N MET A 141 -8.68 -18.57 3.44
CA MET A 141 -9.76 -19.34 2.83
C MET A 141 -10.80 -19.80 3.84
N THR A 142 -10.37 -20.22 5.04
CA THR A 142 -11.29 -20.58 6.14
C THR A 142 -12.20 -19.40 6.50
N GLU A 143 -11.63 -18.21 6.72
CA GLU A 143 -12.40 -17.02 7.05
C GLU A 143 -13.34 -16.60 5.90
N LEU A 144 -12.91 -16.78 4.64
CA LEU A 144 -13.72 -16.44 3.46
C LEU A 144 -14.97 -17.29 3.35
N VAL A 145 -14.78 -18.60 3.51
CA VAL A 145 -15.89 -19.54 3.50
C VAL A 145 -16.86 -19.23 4.66
N ALA A 146 -16.35 -18.87 5.84
CA ALA A 146 -17.19 -18.52 6.98
C ALA A 146 -18.04 -17.26 6.71
N VAL A 147 -17.45 -16.19 6.16
CA VAL A 147 -18.17 -14.97 5.79
C VAL A 147 -19.24 -15.24 4.74
N ILE A 148 -18.88 -15.95 3.65
CA ILE A 148 -19.82 -16.28 2.56
C ILE A 148 -20.99 -17.13 3.09
N THR A 149 -20.68 -18.15 3.91
CA THR A 149 -21.71 -19.05 4.46
C THR A 149 -22.67 -18.29 5.38
N THR A 150 -22.16 -17.36 6.19
CA THR A 150 -22.97 -16.53 7.08
C THR A 150 -23.87 -15.58 6.30
N ALA A 151 -23.32 -14.93 5.27
CA ALA A 151 -24.08 -14.04 4.40
C ALA A 151 -25.20 -14.78 3.67
N ALA A 152 -24.92 -15.97 3.12
CA ALA A 152 -25.91 -16.79 2.43
C ALA A 152 -27.07 -17.22 3.35
N LYS A 153 -26.78 -17.56 4.60
CA LYS A 153 -27.81 -17.88 5.61
C LYS A 153 -28.68 -16.66 5.94
N THR A 154 -28.06 -15.50 6.08
CA THR A 154 -28.77 -14.24 6.41
C THR A 154 -29.70 -13.82 5.27
N ALA A 155 -29.28 -14.00 4.01
CA ALA A 155 -30.11 -13.68 2.85
C ALA A 155 -31.31 -14.62 2.64
N ALA A 156 -31.28 -15.81 3.25
CA ALA A 156 -32.35 -16.80 3.15
C ALA A 156 -33.39 -16.71 4.30
N ALA A 157 -33.13 -15.88 5.30
CA ALA A 157 -34.00 -15.64 6.46
C ALA A 157 -34.89 -14.41 6.24
#